data_AF-A0A5Y9Q2I8-F1
#
_entry.id   AF-A0A5Y9Q2I8-F1
#
_cell.length_a   1.000
_cell.length_b   1.000
_cell.length_c   1.000
_cell.angle_alpha   90.00
_cell.angle_beta   90.00
_cell.angle_gamma   90.00
#
_symmetry.space_group_name_H-M   'P 1'
#
loop_
_entity.id
_entity.type
_entity.pdbx_description
1 polymer ?
#
loop_
_entity_poly.entity_id
_entity_poly.type
_entity_poly.pdbx_seq_one_letter_code
_entity_poly.pdbx_strand_id
1 'polypeptide(L)'
;MSTVKKIDTISSYFKIPPSILDQLDVVDVLLESDTLLFIDPMLLPESKHSEMKDDADQKYIDTFTKIIKLLSACKIDNDSDIAWRTAKKLFSFSEIGWTCLGYGSSAKGSGFGPQLVNNTMKTAHQIVSMDIDDPDLFMVMSLFEEGIGADRISDMTTNIIFDALVKFSERVNITLKIPTKEFTFKGNKYNAPHNPLTNKPLILVPKDIVRDLPISTDWSGAVHTMKENTDLRDRINTNIGNLLASMTKKQKDEAKRRALEKKEYFEDLLTLIKEVEKEPYDFKADRNGELFWLRLASSIDKKYPLNLSGYNKKLTLDDVEHLVSDILNQFKDLIENKGLWKEMWADDKKPRKEKAAQRLLFAVAYSYCKANNLDISPEADSGNGPVDFKLSQGFEQKVLVEVKLSSNGKLLHGYEKQLEIYKKGDDTERAFFVIVDIGYIGDKYQKVQQARIAAEKEGKKVSKIIHIDAQQKDSASKRI
;
A
#
# COMPACT_ATOMS: atom_id res chain seq x y z
N MET A 1 -11.08 2.02 2.54
CA MET A 1 -10.44 0.85 1.90
C MET A 1 -11.54 -0.01 1.28
N SER A 2 -11.33 -0.55 0.07
CA SER A 2 -12.25 -1.53 -0.52
C SER A 2 -12.21 -2.80 0.33
N THR A 3 -13.34 -3.21 0.88
CA THR A 3 -13.49 -4.48 1.60
C THR A 3 -13.08 -5.62 0.68
N VAL A 4 -11.91 -6.21 0.91
CA VAL A 4 -11.42 -7.38 0.18
C VAL A 4 -12.34 -8.55 0.54
N LYS A 5 -13.21 -8.95 -0.39
CA LYS A 5 -14.15 -10.07 -0.17
C LYS A 5 -13.50 -11.41 -0.50
N LYS A 6 -12.50 -11.39 -1.39
CA LYS A 6 -11.66 -12.54 -1.75
C LYS A 6 -10.21 -12.14 -1.92
N ILE A 7 -9.33 -12.94 -1.32
CA ILE A 7 -7.89 -12.82 -1.44
C ILE A 7 -7.45 -13.56 -2.70
N ASP A 8 -7.72 -12.97 -3.86
CA ASP A 8 -7.34 -13.54 -5.16
C ASP A 8 -6.29 -12.66 -5.84
N THR A 9 -5.12 -13.23 -6.09
CA THR A 9 -4.05 -12.65 -6.91
C THR A 9 -4.08 -13.23 -8.32
N ILE A 10 -3.23 -12.73 -9.22
CA ILE A 10 -3.02 -13.33 -10.53
C ILE A 10 -2.66 -14.81 -10.37
N SER A 11 -1.66 -15.13 -9.54
CA SER A 11 -1.19 -16.50 -9.35
C SER A 11 -2.27 -17.42 -8.78
N SER A 12 -2.97 -16.98 -7.72
CA SER A 12 -3.95 -17.81 -7.03
C SER A 12 -5.20 -18.06 -7.89
N TYR A 13 -5.70 -17.01 -8.56
CA TYR A 13 -6.94 -17.09 -9.33
C TYR A 13 -6.76 -17.91 -10.60
N PHE A 14 -5.70 -17.63 -11.36
CA PHE A 14 -5.42 -18.32 -12.63
C PHE A 14 -4.67 -19.64 -12.45
N LYS A 15 -4.38 -20.04 -11.19
CA LYS A 15 -3.63 -21.26 -10.83
C LYS A 15 -2.25 -21.31 -11.49
N ILE A 16 -1.60 -20.16 -11.57
CA ILE A 16 -0.24 -20.00 -12.10
C ILE A 16 0.73 -20.12 -10.92
N PRO A 17 1.73 -21.03 -10.95
CA PRO A 17 2.75 -21.08 -9.91
C PRO A 17 3.44 -19.71 -9.74
N PRO A 18 3.56 -19.16 -8.50
CA PRO A 18 4.19 -17.86 -8.27
C PRO A 18 5.61 -17.75 -8.84
N SER A 19 6.35 -18.86 -8.87
CA SER A 19 7.68 -18.93 -9.48
C SER A 19 7.70 -18.58 -10.97
N ILE A 20 6.60 -18.78 -11.71
CA ILE A 20 6.50 -18.37 -13.12
C ILE A 20 6.38 -16.85 -13.21
N LEU A 21 5.58 -16.22 -12.35
CA LEU A 21 5.50 -14.75 -12.27
C LEU A 21 6.85 -14.15 -11.85
N ASP A 22 7.56 -14.78 -10.92
CA ASP A 22 8.92 -14.38 -10.53
C ASP A 22 9.90 -14.46 -11.71
N GLN A 23 9.86 -15.53 -12.50
CA GLN A 23 10.71 -15.72 -13.67
C GLN A 23 10.42 -14.71 -14.78
N LEU A 24 9.14 -14.40 -15.00
CA LEU A 24 8.70 -13.40 -16.00
C LEU A 24 8.76 -11.97 -15.47
N ASP A 25 9.14 -11.81 -14.20
CA ASP A 25 9.25 -10.54 -13.49
C ASP A 25 7.94 -9.76 -13.41
N VAL A 26 6.81 -10.44 -13.22
CA VAL A 26 5.48 -9.83 -13.14
C VAL A 26 5.06 -9.64 -11.69
N VAL A 27 4.53 -8.46 -11.34
CA VAL A 27 3.94 -8.21 -10.02
C VAL A 27 2.68 -9.06 -9.84
N ASP A 28 2.64 -9.88 -8.78
CA ASP A 28 1.46 -10.70 -8.44
C ASP A 28 0.43 -9.87 -7.67
N VAL A 29 -0.29 -9.02 -8.42
CA VAL A 29 -1.25 -8.06 -7.85
C VAL A 29 -2.52 -8.72 -7.33
N LEU A 30 -3.16 -8.07 -6.36
CA LEU A 30 -4.53 -8.34 -5.93
C LEU A 30 -5.53 -8.02 -7.05
N LEU A 31 -6.53 -8.87 -7.26
CA LEU A 31 -7.53 -8.68 -8.32
C LEU A 31 -8.75 -7.86 -7.89
N GLU A 32 -9.13 -7.84 -6.60
CA GLU A 32 -10.29 -7.07 -6.12
C GLU A 32 -9.94 -5.69 -5.56
N SER A 33 -8.68 -5.47 -5.19
CA SER A 33 -8.19 -4.24 -4.57
C SER A 33 -6.80 -3.89 -5.08
N ASP A 34 -6.35 -2.68 -4.80
CA ASP A 34 -5.00 -2.27 -5.16
C ASP A 34 -3.95 -2.92 -4.26
N THR A 35 -2.85 -3.31 -4.89
CA THR A 35 -1.60 -3.68 -4.22
C THR A 35 -0.90 -2.38 -3.85
N LEU A 36 -0.47 -2.22 -2.59
CA LEU A 36 0.11 -0.97 -2.08
C LEU A 36 1.55 -0.75 -2.58
N LEU A 37 1.67 -0.61 -3.90
CA LEU A 37 2.86 -0.30 -4.67
C LEU A 37 2.47 0.72 -5.73
N PHE A 38 3.45 1.38 -6.33
CA PHE A 38 3.23 2.35 -7.39
C PHE A 38 4.33 2.26 -8.44
N ILE A 39 4.04 2.65 -9.69
CA ILE A 39 5.06 2.72 -10.76
C ILE A 39 5.88 4.00 -10.56
N ASP A 40 7.19 3.84 -10.42
CA ASP A 40 8.15 4.95 -10.30
C ASP A 40 8.83 5.20 -11.65
N PRO A 41 8.62 6.35 -12.31
CA PRO A 41 9.23 6.63 -13.60
C PRO A 41 10.76 6.66 -13.56
N MET A 42 11.37 6.92 -12.39
CA MET A 42 12.83 6.92 -12.25
C MET A 42 13.45 5.53 -12.38
N LEU A 43 12.64 4.47 -12.31
CA LEU A 43 13.09 3.09 -12.50
C LEU A 43 13.03 2.64 -13.96
N LEU A 44 12.41 3.41 -14.87
CA LEU A 44 12.30 3.04 -16.28
C LEU A 44 13.68 2.83 -16.93
N PRO A 45 14.67 3.74 -16.82
CA PRO A 45 15.98 3.58 -17.44
C PRO A 45 16.78 2.35 -16.94
N GLU A 46 16.47 1.91 -15.72
CA GLU A 46 17.16 0.82 -15.02
C GLU A 46 16.46 -0.54 -15.20
N SER A 47 15.27 -0.56 -15.81
CA SER A 47 14.52 -1.79 -16.03
C SER A 47 15.29 -2.76 -16.94
N LYS A 48 15.20 -4.06 -16.66
CA LYS A 48 15.77 -5.10 -17.51
C LYS A 48 14.90 -5.44 -18.73
N HIS A 49 13.68 -4.90 -18.79
CA HIS A 49 12.76 -5.10 -19.91
C HIS A 49 12.89 -3.95 -20.90
N SER A 50 13.23 -4.25 -22.16
CA SER A 50 13.41 -3.23 -23.20
C SER A 50 12.16 -2.39 -23.45
N GLU A 51 10.96 -2.94 -23.24
CA GLU A 51 9.72 -2.16 -23.33
C GLU A 51 9.68 -1.03 -22.30
N MET A 52 10.25 -1.23 -21.12
CA MET A 52 10.31 -0.19 -20.08
C MET A 52 11.55 0.70 -20.27
N LYS A 53 12.71 0.07 -20.49
CA LYS A 53 13.99 0.76 -20.59
C LYS A 53 14.10 1.69 -21.79
N ASP A 54 13.62 1.25 -22.95
CA ASP A 54 13.82 1.96 -24.20
C ASP A 54 12.52 2.69 -24.59
N ASP A 55 11.43 1.94 -24.78
CA ASP A 55 10.17 2.51 -25.27
C ASP A 55 9.50 3.43 -24.22
N ALA A 56 9.33 2.95 -22.98
CA ALA A 56 8.63 3.71 -21.95
C ALA A 56 9.43 4.93 -21.47
N ASP A 57 10.74 4.77 -21.24
CA ASP A 57 11.63 5.86 -20.84
C ASP A 57 11.67 6.97 -21.91
N GLN A 58 11.92 6.61 -23.17
CA GLN A 58 11.92 7.58 -24.27
C GLN A 58 10.56 8.28 -24.37
N LYS A 59 9.45 7.54 -24.20
CA LYS A 59 8.10 8.13 -24.23
C LYS A 59 7.88 9.11 -23.09
N TYR A 60 8.40 8.82 -21.90
CA TYR A 60 8.38 9.69 -20.74
C TYR A 60 9.14 10.99 -21.01
N ILE A 61 10.40 10.87 -21.43
CA ILE A 61 11.27 12.00 -21.78
C ILE A 61 10.65 12.86 -22.89
N ASP A 62 10.16 12.25 -23.98
CA ASP A 62 9.55 12.96 -25.10
C ASP A 62 8.31 13.74 -24.69
N THR A 63 7.48 13.15 -23.83
CA THR A 63 6.25 13.78 -23.35
C THR A 63 6.56 15.05 -22.57
N PHE A 64 7.48 14.97 -21.61
CA PHE A 64 7.84 16.14 -20.80
C PHE A 64 8.68 17.16 -21.56
N THR A 65 9.58 16.73 -22.44
CA THR A 65 10.29 17.62 -23.36
C THR A 65 9.31 18.42 -24.22
N LYS A 66 8.25 17.79 -24.73
CA LYS A 66 7.22 18.47 -25.51
C LYS A 66 6.42 19.47 -24.68
N ILE A 67 6.09 19.12 -23.44
CA ILE A 67 5.39 20.01 -22.51
C ILE A 67 6.27 21.22 -22.17
N ILE A 68 7.54 21.01 -21.84
CA ILE A 68 8.53 22.06 -21.56
C ILE A 68 8.66 23.01 -22.75
N LYS A 69 8.81 22.48 -23.97
CA LYS A 69 8.88 23.30 -25.20
C LYS A 69 7.63 24.15 -25.43
N LEU A 70 6.46 23.64 -25.08
CA LEU A 70 5.22 24.42 -25.15
C LEU A 70 5.17 25.49 -24.06
N LEU A 71 5.60 25.15 -22.84
CA LEU A 71 5.68 26.09 -21.73
C LEU A 71 6.68 27.22 -22.00
N SER A 72 7.85 26.94 -22.56
CA SER A 72 8.85 27.95 -22.92
C SER A 72 8.35 28.92 -24.00
N ALA A 73 7.38 28.49 -24.81
CA ALA A 73 6.73 29.31 -25.83
C ALA A 73 5.49 30.07 -25.33
N CYS A 74 5.04 29.81 -24.09
CA CYS A 74 3.90 30.49 -23.51
C CYS A 74 4.24 31.95 -23.20
N LYS A 75 3.32 32.85 -23.52
CA LYS A 75 3.41 34.26 -23.11
C LYS A 75 2.54 34.56 -21.90
N ILE A 76 1.48 33.78 -21.73
CA ILE A 76 0.48 33.93 -20.68
C ILE A 76 0.16 32.56 -20.10
N ASP A 77 0.08 32.47 -18.76
CA ASP A 77 -0.12 31.23 -18.00
C ASP A 77 -1.61 30.84 -17.85
N ASN A 78 -2.40 31.00 -18.91
CA ASN A 78 -3.83 30.67 -18.90
C ASN A 78 -4.38 30.23 -20.25
N ASP A 79 -5.63 29.75 -20.26
CA ASP A 79 -6.25 29.08 -21.41
C ASP A 79 -6.48 29.99 -22.65
N SER A 80 -6.19 31.30 -22.56
CA SER A 80 -6.15 32.20 -23.73
C SER A 80 -4.93 31.96 -24.62
N ASP A 81 -3.81 31.46 -24.07
CA ASP A 81 -2.61 31.10 -24.81
C ASP A 81 -2.73 29.69 -25.41
N ILE A 82 -2.40 29.56 -26.70
CA ILE A 82 -2.53 28.29 -27.44
C ILE A 82 -1.48 27.27 -26.97
N ALA A 83 -0.25 27.73 -26.70
CA ALA A 83 0.82 26.86 -26.22
C ALA A 83 0.48 26.34 -24.82
N TRP A 84 -0.04 27.23 -23.95
CA TRP A 84 -0.50 26.86 -22.61
C TRP A 84 -1.60 25.80 -22.67
N ARG A 85 -2.66 26.07 -23.44
CA ARG A 85 -3.81 25.15 -23.56
C ARG A 85 -3.40 23.79 -24.13
N THR A 86 -2.44 23.78 -25.05
CA THR A 86 -1.89 22.54 -25.62
C THR A 86 -1.05 21.77 -24.61
N ALA A 87 -0.17 22.45 -23.87
CA ALA A 87 0.63 21.85 -22.80
C ALA A 87 -0.26 21.25 -21.71
N LYS A 88 -1.29 22.00 -21.27
CA LYS A 88 -2.27 21.56 -20.28
C LYS A 88 -3.06 20.33 -20.72
N LYS A 89 -3.38 20.22 -22.02
CA LYS A 89 -4.03 19.03 -22.58
C LYS A 89 -3.11 17.81 -22.58
N LEU A 90 -1.81 18.00 -22.80
CA LEU A 90 -0.81 16.91 -22.71
C LEU A 90 -0.55 16.48 -21.26
N PHE A 91 -0.56 17.43 -20.33
CA PHE A 91 -0.46 17.20 -18.88
C PHE A 91 -1.83 16.88 -18.24
N SER A 92 -2.64 16.05 -18.90
CA SER A 92 -3.93 15.62 -18.38
C SER A 92 -3.98 14.10 -18.35
N PHE A 93 -3.91 13.56 -17.12
CA PHE A 93 -3.80 12.12 -16.88
C PHE A 93 -5.03 11.64 -16.11
N SER A 94 -5.72 10.65 -16.67
CA SER A 94 -6.85 9.97 -16.03
C SER A 94 -6.35 8.88 -15.09
N GLU A 95 -7.09 8.57 -14.03
CA GLU A 95 -6.80 7.38 -13.22
C GLU A 95 -6.91 6.10 -14.07
N ILE A 96 -5.95 5.17 -13.92
CA ILE A 96 -5.95 3.88 -14.64
C ILE A 96 -5.95 2.74 -13.62
N GLY A 97 -7.14 2.35 -13.17
CA GLY A 97 -7.32 1.19 -12.27
C GLY A 97 -7.23 -0.18 -12.97
N TRP A 98 -6.30 -0.35 -13.93
CA TRP A 98 -6.09 -1.59 -14.68
C TRP A 98 -4.78 -2.31 -14.31
N THR A 99 -3.88 -1.63 -13.59
CA THR A 99 -2.63 -2.21 -13.06
C THR A 99 -2.85 -2.88 -11.69
N CYS A 100 -3.96 -2.58 -11.00
CA CYS A 100 -4.23 -3.01 -9.63
C CYS A 100 -3.12 -2.61 -8.64
N LEU A 101 -2.53 -1.44 -8.86
CA LEU A 101 -1.52 -0.80 -8.02
C LEU A 101 -2.07 0.52 -7.47
N GLY A 102 -1.72 0.87 -6.23
CA GLY A 102 -2.07 2.16 -5.62
C GLY A 102 -2.29 2.09 -4.12
N TYR A 103 -2.44 3.27 -3.51
CA TYR A 103 -2.65 3.49 -2.07
C TYR A 103 -4.03 4.06 -1.74
N GLY A 104 -4.93 4.12 -2.73
CA GLY A 104 -6.25 4.72 -2.61
C GLY A 104 -7.09 4.13 -1.48
N SER A 105 -7.49 4.97 -0.52
CA SER A 105 -8.40 4.61 0.59
C SER A 105 -9.85 5.08 0.38
N SER A 106 -10.11 5.91 -0.65
CA SER A 106 -11.38 6.59 -0.92
C SER A 106 -12.11 6.02 -2.15
N ALA A 107 -13.44 5.86 -2.05
CA ALA A 107 -14.33 5.25 -3.06
C ALA A 107 -14.41 5.94 -4.44
N LYS A 108 -13.58 6.96 -4.68
CA LYS A 108 -13.29 7.57 -5.99
C LYS A 108 -11.82 7.97 -5.96
N GLY A 109 -10.98 7.35 -6.78
CA GLY A 109 -9.64 7.88 -6.99
C GLY A 109 -9.76 9.28 -7.61
N SER A 110 -8.88 10.16 -7.16
CA SER A 110 -8.85 11.53 -7.65
C SER A 110 -7.58 11.67 -8.48
N GLY A 111 -7.69 11.30 -9.76
CA GLY A 111 -6.70 11.65 -10.77
C GLY A 111 -6.43 13.16 -10.81
N PHE A 112 -5.73 13.64 -11.83
CA PHE A 112 -5.40 15.06 -11.91
C PHE A 112 -6.64 15.92 -12.19
N GLY A 113 -7.27 16.42 -11.12
CA GLY A 113 -8.41 17.32 -11.22
C GLY A 113 -8.03 18.66 -11.89
N PRO A 114 -8.97 19.37 -12.52
CA PRO A 114 -8.66 20.57 -13.31
C PRO A 114 -7.87 21.65 -12.56
N GLN A 115 -8.17 21.83 -11.27
CA GLN A 115 -7.48 22.80 -10.43
C GLN A 115 -6.04 22.38 -10.11
N LEU A 116 -5.82 21.09 -9.82
CA LEU A 116 -4.48 20.56 -9.59
C LEU A 116 -3.63 20.70 -10.86
N VAL A 117 -4.14 20.25 -12.01
CA VAL A 117 -3.49 20.42 -13.33
C VAL A 117 -3.09 21.88 -13.53
N ASN A 118 -4.00 22.82 -13.30
CA ASN A 118 -3.74 24.24 -13.51
C ASN A 118 -2.64 24.78 -12.58
N ASN A 119 -2.65 24.40 -11.31
CA ASN A 119 -1.64 24.84 -10.33
C ASN A 119 -0.26 24.24 -10.64
N THR A 120 -0.22 22.95 -10.98
CA THR A 120 1.00 22.27 -11.41
C THR A 120 1.56 22.91 -12.67
N MET A 121 0.74 23.15 -13.69
CA MET A 121 1.17 23.78 -14.94
C MET A 121 1.69 25.22 -14.74
N LYS A 122 1.12 25.99 -13.80
CA LYS A 122 1.62 27.34 -13.49
C LYS A 122 3.02 27.28 -12.90
N THR A 123 3.23 26.31 -12.03
CA THR A 123 4.52 26.08 -11.38
C THR A 123 5.55 25.60 -12.39
N ALA A 124 5.18 24.65 -13.26
CA ALA A 124 6.03 24.20 -14.35
C ALA A 124 6.40 25.36 -15.29
N HIS A 125 5.46 26.24 -15.63
CA HIS A 125 5.74 27.44 -16.44
C HIS A 125 6.73 28.39 -15.76
N GLN A 126 6.63 28.58 -14.44
CA GLN A 126 7.61 29.37 -13.67
C GLN A 126 9.00 28.74 -13.70
N ILE A 127 9.09 27.42 -13.51
CA ILE A 127 10.34 26.66 -13.56
C ILE A 127 10.99 26.79 -14.94
N VAL A 128 10.23 26.54 -16.00
CA VAL A 128 10.71 26.66 -17.38
C VAL A 128 11.13 28.09 -17.73
N SER A 129 10.47 29.10 -17.16
CA SER A 129 10.85 30.51 -17.31
C SER A 129 12.18 30.87 -16.63
N MET A 130 12.71 30.01 -15.75
CA MET A 130 14.06 30.11 -15.19
C MET A 130 15.11 29.37 -16.04
N ASP A 131 14.81 29.06 -17.32
CA ASP A 131 15.66 28.30 -18.23
C ASP A 131 16.00 26.88 -17.71
N ILE A 132 15.02 26.22 -17.09
CA ILE A 132 15.11 24.81 -16.68
C ILE A 132 14.31 23.97 -17.66
N ASP A 133 14.99 23.08 -18.38
CA ASP A 133 14.43 22.24 -19.44
C ASP A 133 14.54 20.74 -19.16
N ASP A 134 14.78 20.37 -17.91
CA ASP A 134 14.93 18.98 -17.46
C ASP A 134 13.57 18.26 -17.34
N PRO A 135 13.33 17.14 -18.05
CA PRO A 135 12.10 16.35 -17.95
C PRO A 135 11.75 15.91 -16.52
N ASP A 136 12.76 15.73 -15.65
CA ASP A 136 12.56 15.28 -14.27
C ASP A 136 12.06 16.39 -13.33
N LEU A 137 11.87 17.63 -13.84
CA LEU A 137 11.30 18.73 -13.04
C LEU A 137 9.94 18.36 -12.44
N PHE A 138 9.16 17.52 -13.12
CA PHE A 138 7.85 17.08 -12.64
C PHE A 138 7.94 16.12 -11.45
N MET A 139 9.04 15.38 -11.35
CA MET A 139 9.35 14.58 -10.15
C MET A 139 9.73 15.48 -8.98
N VAL A 140 10.55 16.51 -9.19
CA VAL A 140 10.87 17.52 -8.16
C VAL A 140 9.60 18.21 -7.67
N MET A 141 8.70 18.58 -8.57
CA MET A 141 7.44 19.24 -8.22
C MET A 141 6.55 18.39 -7.30
N SER A 142 6.61 17.06 -7.40
CA SER A 142 5.86 16.17 -6.50
C SER A 142 6.27 16.32 -5.02
N LEU A 143 7.46 16.86 -4.74
CA LEU A 143 7.94 17.08 -3.37
C LEU A 143 7.17 18.17 -2.63
N PHE A 144 6.64 19.16 -3.35
CA PHE A 144 6.01 20.34 -2.75
C PHE A 144 4.62 20.68 -3.31
N GLU A 145 4.20 20.15 -4.46
CA GLU A 145 2.84 20.31 -4.96
C GLU A 145 1.86 19.50 -4.11
N GLU A 146 0.96 20.22 -3.42
CA GLU A 146 -0.09 19.60 -2.63
C GLU A 146 -1.01 18.77 -3.54
N GLY A 147 -1.19 17.51 -3.19
CA GLY A 147 -1.96 16.62 -4.02
C GLY A 147 -1.18 16.09 -5.23
N ILE A 148 0.14 16.04 -5.22
CA ILE A 148 0.89 15.10 -6.07
C ILE A 148 1.59 14.11 -5.15
N GLY A 149 1.26 12.82 -5.27
CA GLY A 149 1.83 11.75 -4.46
C GLY A 149 1.97 10.49 -5.29
N ALA A 150 2.42 9.39 -4.67
CA ALA A 150 2.73 8.12 -5.35
C ALA A 150 1.64 7.65 -6.32
N ASP A 151 0.37 7.69 -5.92
CA ASP A 151 -0.75 7.30 -6.79
C ASP A 151 -0.82 8.12 -8.07
N ARG A 152 -0.69 9.45 -7.95
CA ARG A 152 -0.76 10.34 -9.12
C ARG A 152 0.49 10.26 -9.98
N ILE A 153 1.66 10.06 -9.37
CA ILE A 153 2.91 9.78 -10.12
C ILE A 153 2.74 8.49 -10.92
N SER A 154 2.19 7.45 -10.31
CA SER A 154 1.94 6.17 -10.96
C SER A 154 0.87 6.26 -12.04
N ASP A 155 -0.24 6.97 -11.81
CA ASP A 155 -1.27 7.22 -12.81
C ASP A 155 -0.70 7.99 -14.02
N MET A 156 0.05 9.06 -13.76
CA MET A 156 0.73 9.85 -14.79
C MET A 156 1.66 8.97 -15.61
N THR A 157 2.53 8.22 -14.93
CA THR A 157 3.50 7.34 -15.59
C THR A 157 2.77 6.29 -16.41
N THR A 158 1.79 5.58 -15.83
CA THR A 158 0.95 4.58 -16.52
C THR A 158 0.28 5.15 -17.77
N ASN A 159 -0.22 6.39 -17.72
CA ASN A 159 -0.83 7.05 -18.87
C ASN A 159 0.13 7.31 -20.03
N ILE A 160 1.37 7.64 -19.69
CA ILE A 160 2.43 7.99 -20.64
C ILE A 160 2.99 6.71 -21.27
N ILE A 161 3.25 5.70 -20.46
CA ILE A 161 3.92 4.46 -20.87
C ILE A 161 2.95 3.32 -21.23
N PHE A 162 1.65 3.62 -21.35
CA PHE A 162 0.59 2.64 -21.51
C PHE A 162 0.86 1.60 -22.62
N ASP A 163 1.32 2.06 -23.79
CA ASP A 163 1.60 1.18 -24.92
C ASP A 163 2.75 0.19 -24.60
N ALA A 164 3.78 0.63 -23.88
CA ALA A 164 4.87 -0.24 -23.45
C ALA A 164 4.39 -1.29 -22.43
N LEU A 165 3.52 -0.91 -21.49
CA LEU A 165 2.92 -1.84 -20.54
C LEU A 165 2.04 -2.89 -21.24
N VAL A 166 1.32 -2.51 -22.30
CA VAL A 166 0.54 -3.46 -23.10
C VAL A 166 1.47 -4.43 -23.83
N LYS A 167 2.54 -3.94 -24.49
CA LYS A 167 3.54 -4.82 -25.15
C LYS A 167 4.16 -5.81 -24.17
N PHE A 168 4.56 -5.34 -22.98
CA PHE A 168 5.06 -6.19 -21.90
C PHE A 168 4.01 -7.25 -21.51
N SER A 169 2.77 -6.82 -21.27
CA SER A 169 1.65 -7.70 -20.92
C SER A 169 1.41 -8.78 -21.97
N GLU A 170 1.40 -8.41 -23.25
CA GLU A 170 1.24 -9.34 -24.37
C GLU A 170 2.37 -10.36 -24.42
N ARG A 171 3.64 -9.91 -24.30
CA ARG A 171 4.82 -10.78 -24.30
C ARG A 171 4.77 -11.80 -23.18
N VAL A 172 4.56 -11.37 -21.93
CA VAL A 172 4.55 -12.31 -20.79
C VAL A 172 3.31 -13.23 -20.85
N ASN A 173 2.19 -12.75 -21.41
CA ASN A 173 0.97 -13.54 -21.52
C ASN A 173 1.05 -14.70 -22.53
N ILE A 174 2.04 -14.70 -23.44
CA ILE A 174 2.36 -15.89 -24.26
C ILE A 174 2.62 -17.12 -23.36
N THR A 175 3.30 -16.90 -22.23
CA THR A 175 3.61 -17.95 -21.25
C THR A 175 2.47 -18.15 -20.26
N LEU A 176 1.90 -17.05 -19.73
CA LEU A 176 0.87 -17.12 -18.68
C LEU A 176 -0.48 -17.64 -19.18
N LYS A 177 -0.81 -17.42 -20.46
CA LYS A 177 -2.06 -17.85 -21.10
C LYS A 177 -3.33 -17.41 -20.36
N ILE A 178 -3.29 -16.21 -19.76
CA ILE A 178 -4.45 -15.60 -19.12
C ILE A 178 -5.44 -15.18 -20.22
N PRO A 179 -6.75 -15.43 -20.07
CA PRO A 179 -7.76 -15.01 -21.03
C PRO A 179 -7.72 -13.50 -21.30
N THR A 180 -7.69 -13.12 -22.58
CA THR A 180 -7.65 -11.73 -23.01
C THR A 180 -9.00 -11.25 -23.52
N LYS A 181 -9.22 -9.92 -23.50
CA LYS A 181 -10.36 -9.26 -24.15
C LYS A 181 -9.91 -7.98 -24.85
N GLU A 182 -10.60 -7.64 -25.95
CA GLU A 182 -10.44 -6.35 -26.61
C GLU A 182 -11.02 -5.23 -25.73
N PHE A 183 -10.32 -4.10 -25.67
CA PHE A 183 -10.80 -2.86 -25.05
C PHE A 183 -10.24 -1.64 -25.79
N THR A 184 -10.84 -0.48 -25.54
CA THR A 184 -10.41 0.79 -26.13
C THR A 184 -9.81 1.70 -25.06
N PHE A 185 -8.66 2.29 -25.35
CA PHE A 185 -8.05 3.33 -24.51
C PHE A 185 -7.53 4.46 -25.39
N LYS A 186 -7.87 5.71 -25.05
CA LYS A 186 -7.51 6.92 -25.81
C LYS A 186 -7.78 6.83 -27.34
N GLY A 187 -8.82 6.10 -27.74
CA GLY A 187 -9.22 5.91 -29.14
C GLY A 187 -8.55 4.75 -29.87
N ASN A 188 -7.55 4.11 -29.25
CA ASN A 188 -6.88 2.93 -29.80
C ASN A 188 -7.47 1.65 -29.23
N LYS A 189 -7.48 0.58 -30.03
CA LYS A 189 -7.88 -0.76 -29.60
C LYS A 189 -6.68 -1.55 -29.12
N TYR A 190 -6.86 -2.27 -28.02
CA TYR A 190 -5.85 -3.15 -27.43
C TYR A 190 -6.48 -4.49 -27.06
N ASN A 191 -5.64 -5.52 -26.92
CA ASN A 191 -6.05 -6.82 -26.40
C ASN A 191 -5.10 -7.21 -25.27
N ALA A 192 -5.61 -7.32 -24.04
CA ALA A 192 -4.79 -7.65 -22.87
C ALA A 192 -5.52 -8.65 -21.97
N PRO A 193 -4.83 -9.26 -20.98
CA PRO A 193 -5.47 -10.01 -19.92
C PRO A 193 -6.64 -9.24 -19.31
N HIS A 194 -7.64 -9.98 -18.85
CA HIS A 194 -8.86 -9.40 -18.30
C HIS A 194 -9.06 -9.82 -16.84
N ASN A 195 -9.33 -8.86 -15.96
CA ASN A 195 -9.59 -9.11 -14.56
C ASN A 195 -11.02 -9.68 -14.40
N PRO A 196 -11.16 -10.95 -13.97
CA PRO A 196 -12.44 -11.64 -13.93
C PRO A 196 -13.33 -11.21 -12.75
N LEU A 197 -12.76 -10.56 -11.73
CA LEU A 197 -13.49 -10.14 -10.53
C LEU A 197 -14.07 -8.73 -10.68
N THR A 198 -13.35 -7.83 -11.35
CA THR A 198 -13.79 -6.45 -11.58
C THR A 198 -14.36 -6.22 -12.98
N ASN A 199 -14.21 -7.21 -13.86
CA ASN A 199 -14.53 -7.13 -15.29
C ASN A 199 -13.81 -5.99 -16.05
N LYS A 200 -12.65 -5.53 -15.56
CA LYS A 200 -11.80 -4.51 -16.19
C LYS A 200 -10.59 -5.13 -16.92
N PRO A 201 -9.93 -4.40 -17.84
CA PRO A 201 -8.60 -4.79 -18.33
C PRO A 201 -7.62 -5.02 -17.17
N LEU A 202 -6.70 -5.95 -17.36
CA LEU A 202 -5.61 -6.27 -16.43
C LEU A 202 -4.28 -6.06 -17.17
N ILE A 203 -3.62 -4.94 -16.88
CA ILE A 203 -2.31 -4.59 -17.42
C ILE A 203 -1.25 -5.10 -16.45
N LEU A 204 -0.40 -5.99 -16.94
CA LEU A 204 0.68 -6.59 -16.17
C LEU A 204 1.83 -5.59 -16.06
N VAL A 205 2.43 -5.51 -14.88
CA VAL A 205 3.49 -4.55 -14.56
C VAL A 205 4.75 -5.32 -14.16
N PRO A 206 5.94 -4.95 -14.68
CA PRO A 206 7.17 -5.57 -14.25
C PRO A 206 7.54 -5.17 -12.81
N LYS A 207 8.19 -6.10 -12.09
CA LYS A 207 8.57 -5.88 -10.69
C LYS A 207 9.66 -4.81 -10.53
N ASP A 208 10.50 -4.63 -11.54
CA ASP A 208 11.64 -3.73 -11.49
C ASP A 208 11.31 -2.25 -11.71
N ILE A 209 10.04 -1.89 -11.93
CA ILE A 209 9.60 -0.49 -12.07
C ILE A 209 8.66 -0.02 -10.95
N VAL A 210 8.43 -0.84 -9.92
CA VAL A 210 7.51 -0.51 -8.83
C VAL A 210 8.23 -0.31 -7.50
N ARG A 211 7.71 0.59 -6.66
CA ARG A 211 8.19 0.84 -5.28
C ARG A 211 7.05 0.86 -4.27
N ASP A 212 7.42 0.76 -3.00
CA ASP A 212 6.52 0.97 -1.86
C ASP A 212 6.68 2.35 -1.20
N LEU A 213 5.74 2.70 -0.31
CA LEU A 213 5.80 3.90 0.52
C LEU A 213 6.27 3.58 1.96
N PRO A 214 7.05 4.47 2.60
CA PRO A 214 7.74 5.60 1.98
C PRO A 214 8.86 5.09 1.06
N ILE A 215 9.13 5.81 -0.04
CA ILE A 215 10.31 5.52 -0.87
C ILE A 215 11.51 5.45 0.09
N SER A 216 12.21 4.31 0.12
CA SER A 216 13.22 3.95 1.14
C SER A 216 14.38 4.93 1.25
N THR A 217 14.45 5.88 0.34
CA THR A 217 15.39 6.97 0.40
C THR A 217 14.74 8.11 1.11
N ASP A 218 15.40 8.46 2.18
CA ASP A 218 15.06 9.61 2.93
C ASP A 218 15.14 10.86 1.94
N TRP A 219 13.98 11.36 1.42
CA TRP A 219 13.58 12.72 0.92
C TRP A 219 13.07 13.87 1.90
N SER A 220 13.86 14.60 2.68
CA SER A 220 13.46 15.78 3.45
C SER A 220 14.56 16.66 4.03
N GLY A 221 14.25 17.92 4.24
CA GLY A 221 15.26 18.88 4.72
C GLY A 221 15.87 19.70 3.59
N ALA A 222 15.40 19.55 2.36
CA ALA A 222 15.67 20.51 1.28
C ALA A 222 15.25 21.95 1.63
N VAL A 223 14.31 22.10 2.57
CA VAL A 223 13.50 23.32 2.67
C VAL A 223 14.01 24.31 3.71
N HIS A 224 14.84 23.91 4.67
CA HIS A 224 15.27 24.84 5.72
C HIS A 224 16.70 25.37 5.60
N THR A 225 17.53 24.80 4.72
CA THR A 225 18.99 25.02 4.74
C THR A 225 19.54 25.76 3.52
N MET A 226 18.71 26.52 2.79
CA MET A 226 19.15 27.45 1.74
C MET A 226 19.69 28.77 2.32
N LYS A 227 20.63 28.65 3.27
CA LYS A 227 21.48 29.78 3.68
C LYS A 227 22.94 29.34 3.66
N GLU A 228 23.69 30.12 2.89
CA GLU A 228 25.14 30.31 2.98
C GLU A 228 26.01 29.13 2.53
N ASN A 229 26.32 29.12 1.22
CA ASN A 229 27.64 28.91 0.60
C ASN A 229 28.65 27.98 1.31
N THR A 230 28.27 26.74 1.60
CA THR A 230 29.24 25.67 1.93
C THR A 230 28.72 24.34 1.39
N ASP A 231 29.65 23.54 0.86
CA ASP A 231 29.46 22.35 0.03
C ASP A 231 28.22 21.51 0.37
N LEU A 232 27.34 21.37 -0.63
CA LEU A 232 26.11 20.56 -0.59
C LEU A 232 26.38 19.14 -0.07
N ARG A 233 27.54 18.56 -0.40
CA ARG A 233 27.90 17.17 -0.07
C ARG A 233 28.01 16.89 1.44
N ASP A 234 28.56 17.81 2.22
CA ASP A 234 28.76 17.59 3.67
C ASP A 234 27.47 17.78 4.49
N ARG A 235 26.46 18.44 3.91
CA ARG A 235 25.17 18.74 4.56
C ARG A 235 24.10 17.65 4.35
N ILE A 236 24.33 16.71 3.42
CA ILE A 236 23.38 15.67 2.98
C ILE A 236 23.38 14.40 3.88
N ASN A 237 24.30 14.29 4.85
CA ASN A 237 24.46 13.10 5.71
C ASN A 237 23.35 12.85 6.75
N THR A 238 22.19 13.50 6.69
CA THR A 238 21.11 13.29 7.66
C THR A 238 19.79 13.03 6.98
N ASN A 239 19.40 11.74 6.94
CA ASN A 239 18.05 11.20 6.83
C ASN A 239 16.98 12.23 6.49
N ILE A 240 16.97 12.50 5.20
CA ILE A 240 16.18 13.50 4.54
C ILE A 240 14.68 13.02 4.74
N GLY A 241 14.07 12.09 4.05
CA GLY A 241 12.66 11.60 3.87
C GLY A 241 11.58 11.81 4.88
N ASN A 242 11.91 11.53 6.11
CA ASN A 242 10.94 11.51 7.17
C ASN A 242 10.37 12.92 7.46
N LEU A 243 11.01 14.05 7.07
CA LEU A 243 10.32 15.37 7.10
C LEU A 243 9.35 15.64 5.93
N LEU A 244 9.55 15.30 4.64
CA LEU A 244 8.65 15.79 3.57
C LEU A 244 7.30 15.07 3.64
N ALA A 245 7.33 13.79 3.99
CA ALA A 245 6.12 13.01 4.28
C ALA A 245 5.36 13.51 5.53
N SER A 246 6.07 14.17 6.47
CA SER A 246 5.47 14.76 7.68
C SER A 246 5.28 16.29 7.60
N MET A 247 5.62 16.90 6.46
CA MET A 247 5.55 18.35 6.29
C MET A 247 4.11 18.83 6.18
N THR A 248 3.79 19.82 6.99
CA THR A 248 2.56 20.59 6.91
C THR A 248 2.47 21.33 5.58
N LYS A 249 1.24 21.69 5.17
CA LYS A 249 0.99 22.53 4.00
C LYS A 249 1.87 23.78 3.95
N LYS A 250 1.99 24.49 5.08
CA LYS A 250 2.83 25.69 5.20
C LYS A 250 4.31 25.41 4.90
N GLN A 251 4.83 24.25 5.29
CA GLN A 251 6.21 23.88 5.00
C GLN A 251 6.40 23.54 3.52
N LYS A 252 5.42 22.89 2.87
CA LYS A 252 5.46 22.63 1.42
C LYS A 252 5.40 23.92 0.60
N ASP A 253 4.57 24.88 1.03
CA ASP A 253 4.51 26.20 0.38
C ASP A 253 5.86 26.94 0.49
N GLU A 254 6.53 26.88 1.64
CA GLU A 254 7.86 27.46 1.84
C GLU A 254 8.94 26.73 1.01
N ALA A 255 8.84 25.41 0.89
CA ALA A 255 9.70 24.58 0.04
C ALA A 255 9.66 25.05 -1.40
N LYS A 256 8.44 25.13 -1.93
CA LYS A 256 8.15 25.59 -3.27
C LYS A 256 8.68 27.00 -3.48
N ARG A 257 8.35 27.91 -2.56
CA ARG A 257 8.79 29.31 -2.65
C ARG A 257 10.31 29.40 -2.80
N ARG A 258 11.06 28.67 -1.95
CA ARG A 258 12.52 28.64 -1.98
C ARG A 258 13.08 27.98 -3.23
N ALA A 259 12.56 26.82 -3.63
CA ALA A 259 12.98 26.13 -4.85
C ALA A 259 12.82 27.00 -6.10
N LEU A 260 11.86 27.92 -6.10
CA LEU A 260 11.56 28.83 -7.21
C LEU A 260 12.22 30.22 -7.05
N GLU A 261 13.04 30.46 -6.02
CA GLU A 261 13.74 31.75 -5.84
C GLU A 261 14.86 31.95 -6.88
N LYS A 262 15.55 30.86 -7.23
CA LYS A 262 16.72 30.87 -8.12
C LYS A 262 16.81 29.55 -8.89
N LYS A 263 17.36 29.63 -10.11
CA LYS A 263 17.61 28.47 -10.96
C LYS A 263 18.47 27.42 -10.26
N GLU A 264 19.57 27.84 -9.63
CA GLU A 264 20.53 26.94 -9.00
C GLU A 264 19.88 26.10 -7.88
N TYR A 265 18.93 26.68 -7.14
CA TYR A 265 18.25 25.97 -6.05
C TYR A 265 17.34 24.85 -6.56
N PHE A 266 16.75 25.02 -7.74
CA PHE A 266 15.95 23.96 -8.36
C PHE A 266 16.84 22.89 -8.98
N GLU A 267 17.97 23.29 -9.60
CA GLU A 267 18.96 22.36 -10.16
C GLU A 267 19.61 21.48 -9.08
N ASP A 268 19.82 22.01 -7.87
CA ASP A 268 20.24 21.22 -6.72
C ASP A 268 19.21 20.12 -6.38
N LEU A 269 17.91 20.42 -6.45
CA LEU A 269 16.85 19.43 -6.23
C LEU A 269 16.79 18.39 -7.36
N LEU A 270 16.99 18.82 -8.60
CA LEU A 270 17.11 17.90 -9.74
C LEU A 270 18.29 16.94 -9.58
N THR A 271 19.44 17.46 -9.15
CA THR A 271 20.64 16.65 -8.90
C THR A 271 20.38 15.67 -7.77
N LEU A 272 19.83 16.16 -6.66
CA LEU A 272 19.45 15.32 -5.52
C LEU A 272 18.56 14.17 -5.99
N ILE A 273 17.51 14.47 -6.77
CA ILE A 273 16.57 13.42 -7.12
C ILE A 273 17.23 12.34 -7.97
N LYS A 274 18.17 12.70 -8.84
CA LYS A 274 18.87 11.75 -9.72
C LYS A 274 19.88 10.89 -8.97
N GLU A 275 20.48 11.42 -7.90
CA GLU A 275 21.45 10.71 -7.05
C GLU A 275 20.81 9.78 -6.02
N VAL A 276 19.52 9.98 -5.73
CA VAL A 276 18.78 9.11 -4.82
C VAL A 276 18.77 7.66 -5.34
N GLU A 277 19.03 6.71 -4.44
CA GLU A 277 19.11 5.29 -4.75
C GLU A 277 17.83 4.77 -5.44
N LYS A 278 18.02 4.20 -6.63
CA LYS A 278 16.95 3.73 -7.52
C LYS A 278 16.66 2.25 -7.33
N GLU A 279 16.32 1.84 -6.11
CA GLU A 279 15.96 0.45 -5.84
C GLU A 279 14.46 0.19 -6.06
N PRO A 280 14.10 -0.80 -6.90
CA PRO A 280 12.76 -1.34 -6.96
C PRO A 280 12.36 -2.00 -5.64
N TYR A 281 11.07 -2.24 -5.47
CA TYR A 281 10.54 -2.94 -4.32
C TYR A 281 11.13 -4.35 -4.18
N ASP A 282 11.66 -4.67 -3.00
CA ASP A 282 12.16 -6.01 -2.69
C ASP A 282 11.00 -6.96 -2.35
N PHE A 283 10.51 -7.70 -3.35
CA PHE A 283 9.47 -8.72 -3.21
C PHE A 283 9.86 -9.94 -2.36
N LYS A 284 11.17 -10.15 -2.13
CA LYS A 284 11.66 -11.23 -1.27
C LYS A 284 11.61 -10.82 0.19
N ALA A 285 12.19 -9.66 0.51
CA ALA A 285 12.17 -9.10 1.86
C ALA A 285 10.75 -8.67 2.28
N ASP A 286 9.96 -8.16 1.32
CA ASP A 286 8.60 -7.64 1.50
C ASP A 286 8.52 -6.86 2.83
N ARG A 287 9.32 -5.80 2.97
CA ARG A 287 9.53 -5.11 4.28
C ARG A 287 8.24 -4.57 4.88
N ASN A 288 7.29 -4.18 4.03
CA ASN A 288 5.98 -3.66 4.44
C ASN A 288 4.92 -4.76 4.64
N GLY A 289 5.19 -6.02 4.27
CA GLY A 289 4.26 -7.13 4.43
C GLY A 289 3.04 -7.01 3.52
N GLU A 290 3.25 -6.53 2.29
CA GLU A 290 2.22 -6.30 1.30
C GLU A 290 1.76 -7.60 0.63
N LEU A 291 2.66 -8.59 0.49
CA LEU A 291 2.41 -9.78 -0.33
C LEU A 291 2.65 -11.11 0.41
N PHE A 292 3.38 -11.10 1.52
CA PHE A 292 3.77 -12.30 2.26
C PHE A 292 2.56 -13.10 2.76
N TRP A 293 1.54 -12.40 3.26
CA TRP A 293 0.32 -13.03 3.79
C TRP A 293 -0.46 -13.79 2.70
N LEU A 294 -0.32 -13.42 1.42
CA LEU A 294 -0.92 -14.13 0.27
C LEU A 294 -0.32 -15.51 0.07
N ARG A 295 1.03 -15.59 0.17
CA ARG A 295 1.75 -16.87 0.12
C ARG A 295 1.29 -17.80 1.24
N LEU A 296 1.05 -17.23 2.42
CA LEU A 296 0.63 -17.99 3.58
C LEU A 296 -0.84 -18.44 3.52
N ALA A 297 -1.75 -17.57 3.08
CA ALA A 297 -3.19 -17.88 2.94
C ALA A 297 -3.44 -19.11 2.04
N SER A 298 -2.66 -19.26 0.97
CA SER A 298 -2.82 -20.37 0.00
C SER A 298 -2.32 -21.74 0.50
N SER A 299 -1.61 -21.78 1.63
CA SER A 299 -0.94 -22.98 2.14
C SER A 299 -1.29 -23.35 3.59
N ILE A 300 -1.92 -22.45 4.36
CA ILE A 300 -2.26 -22.68 5.76
C ILE A 300 -3.21 -23.86 5.94
N ASP A 301 -4.32 -23.92 5.19
CA ASP A 301 -5.30 -25.01 5.30
C ASP A 301 -4.67 -26.39 5.03
N LYS A 302 -3.78 -26.45 4.05
CA LYS A 302 -3.09 -27.68 3.65
C LYS A 302 -2.02 -28.09 4.66
N LYS A 303 -1.27 -27.12 5.19
CA LYS A 303 -0.14 -27.38 6.08
C LYS A 303 -0.55 -27.55 7.54
N TYR A 304 -1.61 -26.87 7.94
CA TYR A 304 -2.16 -26.84 9.30
C TYR A 304 -3.68 -27.00 9.23
N PRO A 305 -4.19 -28.18 8.81
CA PRO A 305 -5.62 -28.40 8.75
C PRO A 305 -6.22 -28.30 10.16
N LEU A 306 -7.19 -27.41 10.33
CA LEU A 306 -7.96 -27.29 11.57
C LEU A 306 -9.27 -28.04 11.38
N ASN A 307 -9.44 -29.15 12.12
CA ASN A 307 -10.67 -29.93 12.04
C ASN A 307 -11.80 -29.24 12.82
N LEU A 308 -12.72 -28.62 12.08
CA LEU A 308 -13.87 -27.91 12.61
C LEU A 308 -15.18 -28.65 12.28
N SER A 309 -15.11 -29.94 11.90
CA SER A 309 -16.28 -30.75 11.55
C SER A 309 -17.26 -30.99 12.71
N GLY A 310 -16.89 -30.62 13.94
CA GLY A 310 -17.74 -30.70 15.13
C GLY A 310 -18.84 -29.64 15.18
N TYR A 311 -18.78 -28.60 14.34
CA TYR A 311 -19.75 -27.51 14.33
C TYR A 311 -20.93 -27.80 13.37
N ASN A 312 -22.15 -27.44 13.79
CA ASN A 312 -23.36 -27.61 12.97
C ASN A 312 -23.38 -26.65 11.77
N LYS A 313 -24.13 -26.98 10.69
CA LYS A 313 -24.29 -26.08 9.53
C LYS A 313 -24.96 -24.73 9.86
N LYS A 314 -25.74 -24.68 10.94
CA LYS A 314 -26.34 -23.46 11.49
C LYS A 314 -25.79 -23.26 12.89
N LEU A 315 -24.95 -22.24 13.03
CA LEU A 315 -24.22 -21.90 14.24
C LEU A 315 -25.07 -20.98 15.12
N THR A 316 -24.98 -21.17 16.42
CA THR A 316 -25.41 -20.20 17.43
C THR A 316 -24.32 -19.14 17.64
N LEU A 317 -24.60 -18.08 18.41
CA LEU A 317 -23.61 -17.06 18.75
C LEU A 317 -22.42 -17.68 19.50
N ASP A 318 -22.70 -18.63 20.39
CA ASP A 318 -21.69 -19.31 21.17
C ASP A 318 -20.85 -20.24 20.26
N ASP A 319 -21.47 -20.94 19.29
CA ASP A 319 -20.72 -21.73 18.31
C ASP A 319 -19.78 -20.86 17.47
N VAL A 320 -20.25 -19.68 16.99
CA VAL A 320 -19.39 -18.74 16.26
C VAL A 320 -18.27 -18.24 17.18
N GLU A 321 -18.55 -17.89 18.43
CA GLU A 321 -17.52 -17.45 19.39
C GLU A 321 -16.47 -18.53 19.65
N HIS A 322 -16.89 -19.79 19.82
CA HIS A 322 -15.98 -20.93 19.99
C HIS A 322 -15.12 -21.15 18.74
N LEU A 323 -15.72 -21.10 17.56
CA LEU A 323 -15.02 -21.21 16.29
C LEU A 323 -14.00 -20.08 16.07
N VAL A 324 -14.35 -18.83 16.41
CA VAL A 324 -13.40 -17.70 16.41
C VAL A 324 -12.28 -17.95 17.42
N SER A 325 -12.59 -18.46 18.61
CA SER A 325 -11.57 -18.81 19.60
C SER A 325 -10.59 -19.86 19.08
N ASP A 326 -11.07 -20.89 18.39
CA ASP A 326 -10.23 -21.95 17.81
C ASP A 326 -9.31 -21.39 16.73
N ILE A 327 -9.82 -20.53 15.85
CA ILE A 327 -9.04 -19.82 14.83
C ILE A 327 -7.94 -18.97 15.48
N LEU A 328 -8.27 -18.21 16.52
CA LEU A 328 -7.31 -17.34 17.22
C LEU A 328 -6.27 -18.14 18.00
N ASN A 329 -6.64 -19.28 18.59
CA ASN A 329 -5.70 -20.19 19.24
C ASN A 329 -4.79 -20.88 18.25
N GLN A 330 -5.30 -21.25 17.07
CA GLN A 330 -4.48 -21.75 15.98
C GLN A 330 -3.50 -20.68 15.49
N PHE A 331 -3.96 -19.43 15.34
CA PHE A 331 -3.08 -18.31 15.01
C PHE A 331 -1.98 -18.12 16.06
N LYS A 332 -2.34 -18.18 17.35
CA LYS A 332 -1.39 -18.13 18.47
C LYS A 332 -0.33 -19.24 18.36
N ASP A 333 -0.72 -20.50 18.13
CA ASP A 333 0.23 -21.61 17.97
C ASP A 333 1.15 -21.42 16.76
N LEU A 334 0.61 -20.96 15.63
CA LEU A 334 1.41 -20.71 14.43
C LEU A 334 2.49 -19.65 14.67
N ILE A 335 2.15 -18.59 15.39
CA ILE A 335 3.09 -17.53 15.79
C ILE A 335 4.10 -18.07 16.79
N GLU A 336 3.64 -18.62 17.91
CA GLU A 336 4.49 -18.96 19.05
C GLU A 336 5.39 -20.16 18.79
N ASN A 337 4.86 -21.18 18.11
CA ASN A 337 5.47 -22.51 18.04
C ASN A 337 5.83 -22.93 16.62
N LYS A 338 5.17 -22.42 15.58
CA LYS A 338 5.43 -22.81 14.17
C LYS A 338 6.23 -21.78 13.38
N GLY A 339 6.80 -20.79 14.07
CA GLY A 339 7.79 -19.87 13.50
C GLY A 339 7.22 -18.67 12.75
N LEU A 340 5.88 -18.47 12.73
CA LEU A 340 5.30 -17.27 12.15
C LEU A 340 5.62 -15.99 12.94
N TRP A 341 6.14 -16.09 14.17
CA TRP A 341 6.66 -14.92 14.88
C TRP A 341 7.70 -14.15 14.04
N LYS A 342 8.48 -14.84 13.18
CA LYS A 342 9.46 -14.21 12.29
C LYS A 342 8.84 -13.16 11.38
N GLU A 343 7.59 -13.38 11.00
CA GLU A 343 6.82 -12.50 10.09
C GLU A 343 6.30 -11.24 10.79
N MET A 344 6.47 -11.13 12.11
CA MET A 344 6.26 -9.90 12.86
C MET A 344 7.49 -8.99 12.86
N TRP A 345 8.60 -9.42 12.27
CA TRP A 345 9.88 -8.70 12.22
C TRP A 345 10.33 -8.51 10.78
N ALA A 346 10.97 -7.38 10.49
CA ALA A 346 11.68 -7.14 9.23
C ALA A 346 13.11 -7.72 9.30
N ASP A 347 13.79 -7.81 8.17
CA ASP A 347 15.15 -8.36 8.07
C ASP A 347 16.17 -7.61 8.94
N ASP A 348 15.94 -6.31 9.14
CA ASP A 348 16.74 -5.44 10.02
C ASP A 348 16.41 -5.63 11.51
N LYS A 349 15.64 -6.66 11.85
CA LYS A 349 15.18 -7.00 13.20
C LYS A 349 14.27 -5.96 13.84
N LYS A 350 13.72 -5.00 13.10
CA LYS A 350 12.69 -4.10 13.63
C LYS A 350 11.31 -4.76 13.57
N PRO A 351 10.41 -4.47 14.53
CA PRO A 351 9.05 -4.97 14.48
C PRO A 351 8.29 -4.33 13.31
N ARG A 352 7.51 -5.15 12.59
CA ARG A 352 6.58 -4.67 11.56
C ARG A 352 5.40 -3.94 12.21
N LYS A 353 4.69 -3.11 11.43
CA LYS A 353 3.53 -2.34 11.89
C LYS A 353 2.33 -3.26 12.22
N GLU A 354 1.39 -2.75 13.02
CA GLU A 354 0.15 -3.47 13.43
C GLU A 354 -0.62 -4.05 12.23
N LYS A 355 -0.60 -3.32 11.10
CA LYS A 355 -1.20 -3.77 9.84
C LYS A 355 -0.66 -5.12 9.33
N ALA A 356 0.62 -5.43 9.58
CA ALA A 356 1.18 -6.73 9.22
C ALA A 356 0.58 -7.86 10.05
N ALA A 357 0.40 -7.65 11.36
CA ALA A 357 -0.25 -8.62 12.25
C ALA A 357 -1.73 -8.83 11.87
N GLN A 358 -2.45 -7.75 11.54
CA GLN A 358 -3.82 -7.82 11.06
C GLN A 358 -3.91 -8.62 9.75
N ARG A 359 -3.09 -8.31 8.74
CA ARG A 359 -3.06 -9.05 7.47
C ARG A 359 -2.74 -10.52 7.66
N LEU A 360 -1.83 -10.84 8.57
CA LEU A 360 -1.47 -12.22 8.85
C LEU A 360 -2.63 -12.98 9.51
N LEU A 361 -3.29 -12.36 10.50
CA LEU A 361 -4.49 -12.93 11.09
C LEU A 361 -5.58 -13.10 10.05
N PHE A 362 -5.79 -12.13 9.16
CA PHE A 362 -6.77 -12.23 8.08
C PHE A 362 -6.50 -13.42 7.17
N ALA A 363 -5.24 -13.62 6.73
CA ALA A 363 -4.86 -14.76 5.91
C ALA A 363 -5.18 -16.10 6.58
N VAL A 364 -4.87 -16.22 7.87
CA VAL A 364 -5.12 -17.44 8.67
C VAL A 364 -6.62 -17.65 8.85
N ALA A 365 -7.33 -16.62 9.33
CA ALA A 365 -8.75 -16.68 9.63
C ALA A 365 -9.60 -16.91 8.37
N TYR A 366 -9.30 -16.23 7.26
CA TYR A 366 -10.00 -16.40 5.97
C TYR A 366 -9.97 -17.85 5.49
N SER A 367 -8.79 -18.49 5.58
CA SER A 367 -8.63 -19.89 5.20
C SER A 367 -9.58 -20.82 5.97
N TYR A 368 -9.69 -20.62 7.28
CA TYR A 368 -10.58 -21.43 8.13
C TYR A 368 -12.05 -21.01 7.99
N CYS A 369 -12.36 -19.73 7.87
CA CYS A 369 -13.73 -19.24 7.66
C CYS A 369 -14.32 -19.79 6.36
N LYS A 370 -13.55 -19.78 5.27
CA LYS A 370 -13.95 -20.32 3.97
C LYS A 370 -14.28 -21.82 4.04
N ALA A 371 -13.51 -22.58 4.81
CA ALA A 371 -13.76 -24.01 5.02
C ALA A 371 -15.05 -24.30 5.81
N ASN A 372 -15.55 -23.31 6.58
CA ASN A 372 -16.64 -23.48 7.55
C ASN A 372 -17.87 -22.62 7.24
N ASN A 373 -17.94 -22.01 6.05
CA ASN A 373 -19.05 -21.14 5.65
C ASN A 373 -19.32 -20.01 6.67
N LEU A 374 -18.24 -19.41 7.19
CA LEU A 374 -18.26 -18.15 7.92
C LEU A 374 -17.86 -17.01 6.99
N ASP A 375 -18.51 -15.86 7.17
CA ASP A 375 -18.02 -14.61 6.60
C ASP A 375 -16.95 -14.00 7.52
N ILE A 376 -15.94 -13.38 6.92
CA ILE A 376 -14.96 -12.54 7.62
C ILE A 376 -14.82 -11.22 6.86
N SER A 377 -15.14 -10.13 7.54
CA SER A 377 -15.09 -8.78 7.00
C SER A 377 -13.98 -7.99 7.71
N PRO A 378 -12.85 -7.70 7.04
CA PRO A 378 -11.80 -6.84 7.60
C PRO A 378 -12.23 -5.37 7.55
N GLU A 379 -11.75 -4.58 8.51
CA GLU A 379 -11.99 -3.12 8.60
C GLU A 379 -13.49 -2.75 8.47
N ALA A 380 -14.37 -3.51 9.12
CA ALA A 380 -15.81 -3.28 9.05
C ALA A 380 -16.17 -1.99 9.80
N ASP A 381 -16.71 -1.00 9.10
CA ASP A 381 -17.11 0.29 9.70
C ASP A 381 -18.64 0.38 9.79
N SER A 382 -19.13 0.53 11.02
CA SER A 382 -20.55 0.74 11.35
C SER A 382 -20.89 2.22 11.61
N GLY A 383 -20.02 3.16 11.20
CA GLY A 383 -20.15 4.61 11.39
C GLY A 383 -19.36 5.17 12.57
N ASN A 384 -18.68 4.33 13.36
CA ASN A 384 -17.84 4.75 14.50
C ASN A 384 -16.35 4.45 14.29
N GLY A 385 -15.96 4.21 13.04
CA GLY A 385 -14.63 3.76 12.67
C GLY A 385 -14.57 2.23 12.50
N PRO A 386 -13.58 1.73 11.74
CA PRO A 386 -13.49 0.32 11.42
C PRO A 386 -13.01 -0.50 12.63
N VAL A 387 -13.67 -1.63 12.87
CA VAL A 387 -13.13 -2.74 13.69
C VAL A 387 -12.24 -3.63 12.82
N ASP A 388 -11.17 -4.19 13.39
CA ASP A 388 -10.21 -4.97 12.59
C ASP A 388 -10.86 -6.15 11.86
N PHE A 389 -11.66 -6.97 12.56
CA PHE A 389 -12.42 -8.05 11.94
C PHE A 389 -13.80 -8.23 12.54
N LYS A 390 -14.78 -8.47 11.65
CA LYS A 390 -16.08 -9.04 12.00
C LYS A 390 -16.21 -10.41 11.38
N LEU A 391 -16.48 -11.42 12.20
CA LEU A 391 -16.77 -12.79 11.77
C LEU A 391 -18.24 -13.09 12.03
N SER A 392 -18.91 -13.71 11.06
CA SER A 392 -20.34 -13.98 11.21
C SER A 392 -20.87 -15.18 10.43
N GLN A 393 -22.02 -15.69 10.91
CA GLN A 393 -22.91 -16.53 10.13
C GLN A 393 -24.31 -15.91 10.14
N GLY A 394 -24.58 -15.05 9.16
CA GLY A 394 -25.81 -14.26 9.11
C GLY A 394 -25.78 -13.02 10.01
N PHE A 395 -26.95 -12.41 10.22
CA PHE A 395 -27.04 -11.12 10.90
C PHE A 395 -26.91 -11.20 12.42
N GLU A 396 -27.43 -12.25 13.06
CA GLU A 396 -27.49 -12.38 14.52
C GLU A 396 -26.17 -12.87 15.11
N GLN A 397 -25.47 -13.77 14.41
CA GLN A 397 -24.29 -14.43 14.93
C GLN A 397 -23.03 -13.68 14.49
N LYS A 398 -22.67 -12.64 15.25
CA LYS A 398 -21.53 -11.76 14.96
C LYS A 398 -20.54 -11.76 16.11
N VAL A 399 -19.27 -11.92 15.80
CA VAL A 399 -18.16 -11.81 16.76
C VAL A 399 -17.14 -10.83 16.21
N LEU A 400 -16.70 -9.90 17.05
CA LEU A 400 -15.67 -8.92 16.68
C LEU A 400 -14.29 -9.39 17.15
N VAL A 401 -13.26 -9.04 16.40
CA VAL A 401 -11.86 -9.22 16.81
C VAL A 401 -11.13 -7.91 16.58
N GLU A 402 -10.49 -7.42 17.64
CA GLU A 402 -9.64 -6.23 17.62
C GLU A 402 -8.21 -6.65 17.92
N VAL A 403 -7.27 -6.26 17.06
CA VAL A 403 -5.85 -6.61 17.16
C VAL A 403 -5.06 -5.39 17.60
N LYS A 404 -4.15 -5.59 18.55
CA LYS A 404 -3.19 -4.57 18.95
C LYS A 404 -1.80 -5.15 19.13
N LEU A 405 -0.77 -4.45 18.63
CA LEU A 405 0.61 -4.78 18.98
C LEU A 405 0.91 -4.35 20.41
N SER A 406 1.82 -5.07 21.09
CA SER A 406 2.32 -4.66 22.39
C SER A 406 3.04 -3.32 22.37
N SER A 407 3.48 -2.81 21.22
CA SER A 407 4.05 -1.45 21.10
C SER A 407 2.98 -0.34 21.22
N ASN A 408 1.69 -0.68 21.10
CA ASN A 408 0.62 0.28 21.21
C ASN A 408 0.55 0.84 22.65
N GLY A 409 0.58 2.17 22.79
CA GLY A 409 0.51 2.87 24.07
C GLY A 409 -0.89 2.92 24.67
N LYS A 410 -1.93 2.56 23.91
CA LYS A 410 -3.35 2.73 24.26
C LYS A 410 -4.09 1.40 24.43
N LEU A 411 -3.42 0.30 24.77
CA LEU A 411 -4.05 -1.03 24.94
C LEU A 411 -5.27 -1.02 25.87
N LEU A 412 -5.14 -0.41 27.06
CA LEU A 412 -6.24 -0.31 28.03
C LEU A 412 -7.43 0.47 27.46
N HIS A 413 -7.17 1.60 26.81
CA HIS A 413 -8.21 2.41 26.18
C HIS A 413 -8.89 1.66 25.01
N GLY A 414 -8.12 0.91 24.22
CA GLY A 414 -8.64 0.06 23.16
C GLY A 414 -9.63 -0.97 23.70
N TYR A 415 -9.29 -1.64 24.80
CA TYR A 415 -10.13 -2.65 25.44
C TYR A 415 -11.40 -2.04 26.09
N GLU A 416 -11.26 -0.98 26.89
CA GLU A 416 -12.38 -0.43 27.66
C GLU A 416 -13.32 0.48 26.86
N LYS A 417 -12.83 1.10 25.78
CA LYS A 417 -13.57 2.13 25.03
C LYS A 417 -13.79 1.74 23.58
N GLN A 418 -12.73 1.55 22.80
CA GLN A 418 -12.88 1.30 21.34
C GLN A 418 -13.69 0.03 21.08
N LEU A 419 -13.32 -1.09 21.71
CA LEU A 419 -14.00 -2.36 21.49
C LEU A 419 -15.49 -2.33 21.88
N GLU A 420 -15.83 -1.62 22.96
CA GLU A 420 -17.22 -1.45 23.40
C GLU A 420 -18.04 -0.54 22.46
N ILE A 421 -17.40 0.44 21.80
CA ILE A 421 -18.04 1.24 20.75
C ILE A 421 -18.35 0.36 19.53
N TYR A 422 -17.39 -0.47 19.10
CA TYR A 422 -17.59 -1.38 17.96
C TYR A 422 -18.69 -2.41 18.23
N LYS A 423 -18.70 -3.04 19.41
CA LYS A 423 -19.76 -3.97 19.84
C LYS A 423 -21.16 -3.36 19.74
N LYS A 424 -21.31 -2.11 20.18
CA LYS A 424 -22.58 -1.37 20.05
C LYS A 424 -22.93 -1.05 18.60
N GLY A 425 -21.95 -0.68 17.79
CA GLY A 425 -22.16 -0.34 16.38
C GLY A 425 -22.55 -1.53 15.51
N ASP A 426 -22.06 -2.73 15.85
CA ASP A 426 -22.34 -3.97 15.11
C ASP A 426 -23.41 -4.84 15.78
N ASP A 427 -24.17 -4.33 16.75
CA ASP A 427 -25.21 -5.07 17.49
C ASP A 427 -24.73 -6.46 17.97
N THR A 428 -23.58 -6.51 18.65
CA THR A 428 -23.06 -7.75 19.25
C THR A 428 -22.43 -7.50 20.62
N GLU A 429 -22.51 -8.51 21.48
CA GLU A 429 -21.88 -8.50 22.79
C GLU A 429 -20.61 -9.36 22.85
N ARG A 430 -20.24 -10.04 21.76
CA ARG A 430 -19.11 -10.97 21.71
C ARG A 430 -17.93 -10.38 20.97
N ALA A 431 -16.79 -10.32 21.64
CA ALA A 431 -15.56 -9.86 21.02
C ALA A 431 -14.31 -10.47 21.64
N PHE A 432 -13.24 -10.50 20.85
CA PHE A 432 -11.90 -10.86 21.26
C PHE A 432 -10.97 -9.64 21.11
N PHE A 433 -10.16 -9.40 22.15
CA PHE A 433 -9.07 -8.44 22.14
C PHE A 433 -7.75 -9.21 22.06
N VAL A 434 -7.10 -9.14 20.90
CA VAL A 434 -5.90 -9.89 20.58
C VAL A 434 -4.68 -8.99 20.75
N ILE A 435 -3.78 -9.38 21.64
CA ILE A 435 -2.54 -8.66 21.91
C ILE A 435 -1.38 -9.49 21.34
N VAL A 436 -0.75 -8.97 20.29
CA VAL A 436 0.46 -9.57 19.70
C VAL A 436 1.69 -8.92 20.33
N ASP A 437 2.39 -9.68 21.14
CA ASP A 437 3.52 -9.24 21.94
C ASP A 437 4.85 -9.38 21.21
N ILE A 438 5.35 -8.23 20.78
CA ILE A 438 6.64 -8.05 20.10
C ILE A 438 7.72 -7.53 21.07
N GLY A 439 7.55 -7.76 22.38
CA GLY A 439 8.55 -7.43 23.41
C GLY A 439 8.35 -6.08 24.09
N TYR A 440 7.18 -5.46 23.92
CA TYR A 440 6.87 -4.12 24.46
C TYR A 440 5.67 -4.13 25.42
N ILE A 441 5.31 -5.29 25.97
CA ILE A 441 4.06 -5.45 26.73
C ILE A 441 4.10 -4.77 28.10
N GLY A 442 5.22 -4.84 28.82
CA GLY A 442 5.36 -4.29 30.17
C GLY A 442 4.20 -4.66 31.11
N ASP A 443 3.74 -3.68 31.90
CA ASP A 443 2.59 -3.83 32.81
C ASP A 443 1.22 -3.72 32.11
N LYS A 444 1.20 -3.44 30.80
CA LYS A 444 -0.04 -3.14 30.07
C LYS A 444 -0.97 -4.34 30.01
N TYR A 445 -0.43 -5.56 29.86
CA TYR A 445 -1.25 -6.77 29.91
C TYR A 445 -1.97 -6.91 31.25
N GLN A 446 -1.28 -6.67 32.36
CA GLN A 446 -1.89 -6.73 33.70
C GLN A 446 -3.00 -5.69 33.87
N LYS A 447 -2.81 -4.46 33.36
CA LYS A 447 -3.85 -3.42 33.38
C LYS A 447 -5.10 -3.82 32.60
N VAL A 448 -4.94 -4.38 31.40
CA VAL A 448 -6.07 -4.87 30.59
C VAL A 448 -6.79 -6.03 31.29
N GLN A 449 -6.03 -6.97 31.88
CA GLN A 449 -6.60 -8.08 32.66
C GLN A 449 -7.37 -7.58 33.90
N GLN A 450 -6.83 -6.59 34.62
CA GLN A 450 -7.50 -5.98 35.77
C GLN A 450 -8.81 -5.29 35.37
N ALA A 451 -8.81 -4.55 34.26
CA ALA A 451 -10.01 -3.93 33.72
C ALA A 451 -11.09 -4.97 33.36
N ARG A 452 -10.70 -6.08 32.74
CA ARG A 452 -11.61 -7.21 32.49
C ARG A 452 -12.19 -7.76 33.79
N ILE A 453 -11.36 -8.07 34.78
CA ILE A 453 -11.80 -8.64 36.06
C ILE A 453 -12.74 -7.67 36.79
N ALA A 454 -12.47 -6.35 36.75
CA ALA A 454 -13.33 -5.33 37.33
C ALA A 454 -14.71 -5.30 36.66
N ALA A 455 -14.76 -5.29 35.33
CA ALA A 455 -16.00 -5.31 34.58
C ALA A 455 -16.82 -6.60 34.81
N GLU A 456 -16.15 -7.75 34.94
CA GLU A 456 -16.79 -9.03 35.24
C GLU A 456 -17.42 -9.03 36.64
N LYS A 457 -16.74 -8.46 37.65
CA LYS A 457 -17.29 -8.27 39.00
C LYS A 457 -18.52 -7.34 39.04
N GLU A 458 -18.62 -6.42 38.09
CA GLU A 458 -19.80 -5.55 37.91
C GLU A 458 -20.94 -6.25 37.13
N GLY A 459 -20.80 -7.53 36.78
CA GLY A 459 -21.80 -8.29 36.03
C GLY A 459 -21.89 -7.93 34.55
N LYS A 460 -20.90 -7.21 34.00
CA LYS A 460 -20.85 -6.87 32.58
C LYS A 460 -20.38 -8.07 31.76
N LYS A 461 -20.90 -8.20 30.54
CA LYS A 461 -20.37 -9.15 29.56
C LYS A 461 -19.03 -8.64 29.04
N VAL A 462 -17.96 -9.36 29.38
CA VAL A 462 -16.59 -8.97 29.05
C VAL A 462 -16.09 -9.64 27.77
N SER A 463 -15.28 -8.91 27.02
CA SER A 463 -14.60 -9.43 25.83
C SER A 463 -13.45 -10.37 26.25
N LYS A 464 -13.22 -11.43 25.47
CA LYS A 464 -12.12 -12.38 25.72
C LYS A 464 -10.80 -11.72 25.34
N ILE A 465 -9.71 -12.08 26.03
CA ILE A 465 -8.37 -11.54 25.76
C ILE A 465 -7.48 -12.70 25.33
N ILE A 466 -6.79 -12.54 24.21
CA ILE A 466 -5.80 -13.51 23.72
C ILE A 466 -4.46 -12.80 23.63
N HIS A 467 -3.49 -13.28 24.40
CA HIS A 467 -2.11 -12.83 24.35
C HIS A 467 -1.28 -13.80 23.50
N ILE A 468 -0.53 -13.27 22.54
CA ILE A 468 0.28 -14.02 21.60
C ILE A 468 1.73 -13.55 21.70
N ASP A 469 2.66 -14.41 22.09
CA ASP A 469 4.09 -14.14 22.14
C ASP A 469 4.73 -14.24 20.74
N ALA A 470 5.01 -13.08 20.16
CA ALA A 470 5.70 -12.92 18.89
C ALA A 470 7.13 -12.35 19.05
N GLN A 471 7.72 -12.44 20.25
CA GLN A 471 9.07 -11.95 20.48
C GLN A 471 10.09 -12.72 19.64
N GLN A 472 11.23 -12.07 19.35
CA GLN A 472 12.31 -12.75 18.66
C GLN A 472 12.79 -13.95 19.46
N LYS A 473 12.84 -15.11 18.79
CA LYS A 473 13.21 -16.36 19.43
C LYS A 473 14.62 -16.79 19.02
N ASP A 474 15.51 -16.95 19.99
CA ASP A 474 16.79 -17.64 19.78
C ASP A 474 16.59 -19.07 19.28
N SER A 475 17.61 -19.62 18.59
CA SER A 475 17.57 -21.02 18.16
C SER A 475 17.43 -21.94 19.38
N ALA A 476 16.76 -23.08 19.21
CA ALA A 476 16.58 -24.05 20.29
C ALA A 476 17.92 -24.47 20.92
N SER A 477 18.98 -24.54 20.13
CA SER A 477 20.36 -24.83 20.56
C SER A 477 21.00 -23.78 21.48
N LYS A 478 20.46 -22.56 21.56
CA LYS A 478 20.93 -21.48 22.46
C LYS A 478 20.04 -21.30 23.69
N ARG A 479 18.88 -21.96 23.72
CA ARG A 479 17.86 -21.84 24.77
C ARG A 479 17.90 -22.96 25.80
N ILE A 480 18.59 -24.05 25.46
CA ILE A 480 18.77 -25.26 26.28
C ILE A 480 20.14 -25.21 26.94
#